data_AF-A0A7W0S9T9-F1
#
_entry.id   AF-A0A7W0S9T9-F1
#
_cell.length_a   1.000
_cell.length_b   1.000
_cell.length_c   1.000
_cell.angle_alpha   90.00
_cell.angle_beta   90.00
_cell.angle_gamma   90.00
#
_symmetry.space_group_name_H-M   'P 1'
#
loop_
_entity.id
_entity.type
_entity.pdbx_description
1 polymer ?
#
loop_
_entity_poly.entity_id
_entity_poly.type
_entity_poly.pdbx_seq_one_letter_code
_entity_poly.pdbx_strand_id
1 'polypeptide(L)'
;MPIPNATATYSWERAVRLDDMPAIASTAARHGLQNPDFLFFGQSGEGPVIQAADAKFSVETARGKQVSPEVVTRLLDLGHILSDLAGEVDSATTVKEGVFLCPDFTLTHIMLQQRQGIVRATVTPEQVILVPAPAHQFFDSVEGQCLIAPLSKVDALAWAPCEDLMAAVYYFRLGRAAIGAWMDAHKPMLSQGQRFNVDEDAVRVETMRRASRARTAFTLIVEWQAEVQLVRYQRATIEQAASLPYMARQLRELVSARGTFPGKNPPSVHSIRRQLGAWYRRKLFDRIGAISPPVRDLDAVLRRLARANAELNAELRREASRVVDESVRHQGFPSPENEPDSNSDEQSQARSNEREQNFGDTLIN
;
A
#
# COMPACT_ATOMS: atom_id res chain seq x y z
N MET A 1 19.84 9.40 20.13
CA MET A 1 19.22 8.06 20.10
C MET A 1 19.73 7.32 18.86
N PRO A 2 19.97 5.99 18.92
CA PRO A 2 21.32 5.44 19.12
C PRO A 2 21.71 4.18 18.29
N ILE A 3 22.96 3.73 18.47
CA ILE A 3 23.35 2.29 18.45
C ILE A 3 23.13 1.74 19.88
N PRO A 4 22.34 0.68 20.10
CA PRO A 4 22.39 -0.10 21.32
C PRO A 4 23.58 -1.07 21.17
N ASN A 5 24.74 -0.70 21.73
CA ASN A 5 25.88 -1.58 22.11
C ASN A 5 27.24 -0.88 22.25
N ALA A 6 27.30 0.46 22.19
CA ALA A 6 28.61 1.11 22.13
C ALA A 6 29.10 1.62 23.49
N THR A 7 30.26 1.10 23.93
CA THR A 7 31.08 1.64 25.02
C THR A 7 31.71 3.00 24.69
N ALA A 8 31.69 3.42 23.42
CA ALA A 8 32.22 4.69 22.96
C ALA A 8 31.13 5.79 22.90
N THR A 9 31.53 7.05 23.03
CA THR A 9 30.64 8.21 22.89
C THR A 9 30.34 8.47 21.40
N TYR A 10 29.06 8.60 21.05
CA TYR A 10 28.60 8.93 19.70
C TYR A 10 27.83 10.25 19.72
N SER A 11 28.03 11.07 18.70
CA SER A 11 27.21 12.26 18.44
C SER A 11 26.59 12.18 17.06
N TRP A 12 25.26 12.16 17.01
CA TRP A 12 24.52 12.21 15.75
C TRP A 12 24.39 13.65 15.29
N GLU A 13 24.77 13.91 14.05
CA GLU A 13 24.74 15.24 13.45
C GLU A 13 23.48 15.42 12.61
N ARG A 14 23.07 14.38 11.89
CA ARG A 14 21.88 14.42 11.03
C ARG A 14 21.27 13.05 10.79
N ALA A 15 20.00 13.06 10.42
CA ALA A 15 19.26 11.90 9.95
C ALA A 15 18.68 12.19 8.57
N VAL A 16 18.73 11.20 7.70
CA VAL A 16 18.20 11.25 6.35
C VAL A 16 17.09 10.23 6.23
N ARG A 17 15.92 10.67 5.73
CA ARG A 17 14.77 9.82 5.42
C ARG A 17 14.86 9.33 3.97
N LEU A 18 15.05 8.03 3.80
CA LEU A 18 15.16 7.40 2.47
C LEU A 18 13.80 7.01 1.90
N ASP A 19 12.81 6.78 2.76
CA ASP A 19 11.43 6.41 2.41
C ASP A 19 10.68 7.54 1.69
N ASP A 20 10.98 8.79 2.02
CA ASP A 20 10.39 9.99 1.41
C ASP A 20 10.84 10.22 -0.05
N MET A 21 11.77 9.42 -0.59
CA MET A 21 12.32 9.57 -1.94
C MET A 21 12.09 8.33 -2.82
N PRO A 22 11.01 8.31 -3.61
CA PRO A 22 10.65 7.18 -4.48
C PRO A 22 11.76 6.75 -5.44
N ALA A 23 12.61 7.68 -5.88
CA ALA A 23 13.74 7.41 -6.78
C ALA A 23 14.80 6.50 -6.14
N ILE A 24 15.05 6.64 -4.83
CA ILE A 24 15.98 5.79 -4.08
C ILE A 24 15.43 4.38 -3.99
N ALA A 25 14.19 4.24 -3.52
CA ALA A 25 13.52 2.94 -3.41
C ALA A 25 13.45 2.21 -4.76
N SER A 26 13.10 2.92 -5.84
CA SER A 26 13.06 2.36 -7.20
C SER A 26 14.44 1.90 -7.68
N THR A 27 15.49 2.66 -7.39
CA THR A 27 16.86 2.28 -7.78
C THR A 27 17.35 1.09 -6.95
N ALA A 28 17.20 1.12 -5.63
CA ALA A 28 17.53 0.00 -4.76
C ALA A 28 16.84 -1.29 -5.22
N ALA A 29 15.54 -1.22 -5.53
CA ALA A 29 14.76 -2.35 -6.04
C ALA A 29 15.29 -2.90 -7.37
N ARG A 30 15.68 -2.03 -8.32
CA ARG A 30 16.30 -2.45 -9.61
C ARG A 30 17.60 -3.23 -9.41
N HIS A 31 18.32 -2.97 -8.32
CA HIS A 31 19.56 -3.66 -7.96
C HIS A 31 19.35 -4.80 -6.94
N GLY A 32 18.10 -5.14 -6.60
CA GLY A 32 17.78 -6.18 -5.63
C GLY A 32 18.22 -5.86 -4.20
N LEU A 33 18.37 -4.57 -3.88
CA LEU A 33 18.75 -4.07 -2.56
C LEU A 33 17.52 -3.82 -1.69
N GLN A 34 17.71 -3.96 -0.37
CA GLN A 34 16.76 -3.43 0.61
C GLN A 34 16.96 -1.92 0.74
N ASN A 35 15.91 -1.20 1.11
CA ASN A 35 15.95 0.23 1.37
C ASN A 35 15.51 0.46 2.83
N PRO A 36 16.43 0.75 3.77
CA PRO A 36 16.04 1.12 5.13
C PRO A 36 15.33 2.48 5.10
N ASP A 37 14.55 2.79 6.13
CA ASP A 37 13.79 4.06 6.17
C ASP A 37 14.70 5.26 6.48
N PHE A 38 15.75 5.06 7.28
CA PHE A 38 16.64 6.12 7.75
C PHE A 38 18.13 5.77 7.60
N LEU A 39 18.93 6.80 7.36
CA LEU A 39 20.37 6.80 7.60
C LEU A 39 20.74 7.90 8.60
N PHE A 40 21.38 7.51 9.69
CA PHE A 40 21.95 8.42 10.68
C PHE A 40 23.43 8.64 10.38
N PHE A 41 23.84 9.90 10.37
CA PHE A 41 25.23 10.31 10.19
C PHE A 41 25.71 11.01 11.46
N GLY A 42 26.93 10.69 11.88
CA GLY A 42 27.49 11.27 13.09
C GLY A 42 28.98 11.03 13.22
N GLN A 43 29.48 11.26 14.44
CA GLN A 43 30.87 11.05 14.82
C GLN A 43 30.96 10.03 15.95
N SER A 44 32.05 9.28 15.92
CA SER A 44 32.52 8.44 17.03
C SER A 44 33.95 8.85 17.39
N GLY A 45 34.48 8.33 18.49
CA GLY A 45 35.90 8.53 18.84
C GLY A 45 36.88 8.03 17.77
N GLU A 46 36.42 7.19 16.83
CA GLU A 46 37.21 6.62 15.73
C GLU A 46 37.04 7.40 14.40
N GLY A 47 36.16 8.41 14.36
CA GLY A 47 35.85 9.19 13.16
C GLY A 47 34.38 9.13 12.74
N PRO A 48 34.06 9.52 11.49
CA PRO A 48 32.69 9.63 11.00
C PRO A 48 32.03 8.25 10.89
N VAL A 49 30.74 8.19 11.22
CA VAL A 49 29.96 6.95 11.22
C VAL A 49 28.61 7.11 10.54
N ILE A 50 28.15 6.02 9.94
CA ILE A 50 26.80 5.87 9.40
C ILE A 50 26.12 4.68 10.07
N GLN A 51 24.84 4.84 10.39
CA GLN A 51 24.01 3.75 10.88
C GLN A 51 22.65 3.79 10.19
N ALA A 52 22.22 2.65 9.65
CA ALA A 52 20.86 2.52 9.15
C ALA A 52 19.86 2.31 10.29
N ALA A 53 18.66 2.84 10.09
CA ALA A 53 17.52 2.37 10.84
C ALA A 53 16.30 2.16 9.97
N ASP A 54 15.44 1.28 10.44
CA ASP A 54 14.19 0.96 9.79
C ASP A 54 13.07 1.01 10.84
N ALA A 55 12.02 1.78 10.55
CA ALA A 55 10.90 1.95 11.45
C ALA A 55 9.89 0.83 11.25
N LYS A 56 9.63 0.08 12.32
CA LYS A 56 8.66 -1.00 12.32
C LYS A 56 7.62 -0.77 13.40
N PHE A 57 6.35 -0.94 13.03
CA PHE A 57 5.28 -0.94 14.03
C PHE A 57 5.41 -2.11 15.01
N SER A 58 5.91 -3.27 14.54
CA SER A 58 6.17 -4.47 15.35
C SER A 58 7.47 -5.14 14.91
N VAL A 59 8.26 -5.60 15.89
CA VAL A 59 9.52 -6.34 15.70
C VAL A 59 9.35 -7.67 14.96
N GLU A 60 8.13 -8.20 14.89
CA GLU A 60 7.80 -9.45 14.17
C GLU A 60 8.20 -9.40 12.69
N THR A 61 8.07 -8.22 12.09
CA THR A 61 8.35 -7.98 10.66
C THR A 61 9.78 -7.54 10.40
N ALA A 62 10.54 -7.24 11.46
CA ALA A 62 11.92 -6.81 11.36
C ALA A 62 12.81 -7.99 10.92
N ARG A 63 13.73 -7.72 9.99
CA ARG A 63 14.70 -8.69 9.48
C ARG A 63 16.07 -8.04 9.50
N GLY A 64 17.03 -8.57 10.25
CA GLY A 64 18.35 -7.93 10.43
C GLY A 64 19.06 -7.54 9.14
N LYS A 65 18.86 -8.30 8.05
CA LYS A 65 19.39 -7.97 6.71
C LYS A 65 18.94 -6.60 6.17
N GLN A 66 17.81 -6.06 6.62
CA GLN A 66 17.28 -4.76 6.17
C GLN A 66 18.17 -3.58 6.57
N VAL A 67 18.87 -3.71 7.70
CA VAL A 67 19.67 -2.63 8.31
C VAL A 67 21.14 -3.04 8.46
N SER A 68 21.58 -4.09 7.75
CA SER A 68 22.95 -4.58 7.88
C SER A 68 23.96 -3.60 7.25
N PRO A 69 25.20 -3.56 7.74
CA PRO A 69 26.26 -2.75 7.14
C PRO A 69 26.46 -3.03 5.65
N GLU A 70 26.35 -4.31 5.24
CA GLU A 70 26.45 -4.72 3.84
C GLU A 70 25.39 -4.03 2.95
N VAL A 71 24.14 -3.94 3.42
CA VAL A 71 23.08 -3.25 2.67
C VAL A 71 23.39 -1.77 2.54
N VAL A 72 23.83 -1.13 3.62
CA VAL A 72 24.17 0.30 3.61
C VAL A 72 25.34 0.58 2.68
N THR A 73 26.42 -0.20 2.73
CA THR A 73 27.57 -0.03 1.82
C THR A 73 27.13 -0.16 0.37
N ARG A 74 26.36 -1.20 0.04
CA ARG A 74 25.86 -1.41 -1.33
C ARG A 74 24.89 -0.32 -1.80
N LEU A 75 24.13 0.28 -0.87
CA LEU A 75 23.30 1.44 -1.17
C LEU A 75 24.20 2.64 -1.51
N LEU A 76 25.20 2.94 -0.68
CA LEU A 76 26.15 4.03 -0.90
C LEU A 76 26.88 3.89 -2.26
N ASP A 77 27.17 2.66 -2.70
CA ASP A 77 27.75 2.36 -4.02
C ASP A 77 26.85 2.74 -5.20
N LEU A 78 25.54 2.97 -4.99
CA LEU A 78 24.64 3.51 -6.03
C LEU A 78 24.96 4.96 -6.41
N GLY A 79 25.85 5.62 -5.65
CA GLY A 79 26.47 6.90 -5.99
C GLY A 79 25.49 8.07 -6.01
N HIS A 80 25.47 8.80 -7.14
CA HIS A 80 24.86 10.13 -7.31
C HIS A 80 23.47 10.34 -6.66
N ILE A 81 22.59 9.34 -6.68
CA ILE A 81 21.23 9.47 -6.12
C ILE A 81 21.27 9.64 -4.60
N LEU A 82 22.19 8.95 -3.92
CA LEU A 82 22.36 9.12 -2.49
C LEU A 82 23.23 10.33 -2.18
N SER A 83 24.21 10.71 -3.00
CA SER A 83 25.03 11.89 -2.69
C SER A 83 24.23 13.18 -2.65
N ASP A 84 23.17 13.30 -3.45
CA ASP A 84 22.31 14.50 -3.43
C ASP A 84 21.57 14.66 -2.09
N LEU A 85 21.28 13.55 -1.40
CA LEU A 85 20.52 13.53 -0.15
C LEU A 85 21.42 13.39 1.08
N ALA A 86 22.42 12.52 0.96
CA ALA A 86 23.38 12.17 1.98
C ALA A 86 24.64 13.04 1.94
N GLY A 87 24.79 13.95 0.98
CA GLY A 87 26.07 14.65 0.77
C GLY A 87 27.19 13.69 0.37
N GLU A 88 28.40 14.23 0.24
CA GLU A 88 29.59 13.40 0.05
C GLU A 88 29.89 12.61 1.33
N VAL A 89 29.97 11.29 1.18
CA VAL A 89 30.36 10.38 2.25
C VAL A 89 31.86 10.14 2.15
N ASP A 90 32.61 10.53 3.18
CA ASP A 90 34.05 10.30 3.22
C ASP A 90 34.33 8.78 3.17
N SER A 91 35.31 8.37 2.37
CA SER A 91 35.88 7.03 2.36
C SER A 91 36.33 6.51 3.74
N ALA A 92 36.65 7.40 4.68
CA ALA A 92 36.98 7.04 6.06
C ALA A 92 35.73 6.74 6.93
N THR A 93 34.52 6.94 6.41
CA THR A 93 33.27 6.74 7.15
C THR A 93 33.01 5.28 7.45
N THR A 94 32.82 4.96 8.73
CA THR A 94 32.55 3.59 9.17
C THR A 94 31.04 3.32 9.24
N VAL A 95 30.57 2.29 8.53
CA VAL A 95 29.19 1.83 8.64
C VAL A 95 29.06 0.90 9.85
N LYS A 96 28.18 1.25 10.79
CA LYS A 96 27.89 0.48 12.01
C LYS A 96 26.64 -0.40 11.83
N GLU A 97 26.47 -1.39 12.70
CA GLU A 97 25.28 -2.25 12.74
C GLU A 97 24.01 -1.42 12.90
N GLY A 98 23.03 -1.65 12.03
CA GLY A 98 21.78 -0.90 12.04
C GLY A 98 20.79 -1.38 13.08
N VAL A 99 19.71 -0.63 13.20
CA VAL A 99 18.74 -0.73 14.29
C VAL A 99 17.31 -0.64 13.79
N PHE A 100 16.36 -1.13 14.57
CA PHE A 100 14.93 -0.98 14.32
C PHE A 100 14.34 0.04 15.29
N LEU A 101 13.61 1.00 14.76
CA LEU A 101 12.83 1.94 15.56
C LEU A 101 11.44 1.33 15.73
N CYS A 102 11.07 0.95 16.95
CA CYS A 102 9.76 0.37 17.24
C CYS A 102 9.02 1.20 18.29
N PRO A 103 7.69 1.35 18.20
CA PRO A 103 6.91 1.95 19.28
C PRO A 103 7.18 1.22 20.60
N ASP A 104 7.32 2.01 21.67
CA ASP A 104 7.39 1.51 23.04
C ASP A 104 5.97 1.18 23.53
N PHE A 105 5.54 -0.06 23.31
CA PHE A 105 4.23 -0.54 23.75
C PHE A 105 4.26 -2.04 24.03
N THR A 106 3.23 -2.51 24.73
CA THR A 106 3.12 -3.87 25.29
C THR A 106 3.45 -4.97 24.29
N LEU A 107 2.99 -4.88 23.04
CA LEU A 107 3.24 -5.91 22.04
C LEU A 107 4.73 -6.03 21.69
N THR A 108 5.45 -4.91 21.55
CA THR A 108 6.89 -4.92 21.26
C THR A 108 7.66 -5.66 22.37
N HIS A 109 7.35 -5.37 23.62
CA HIS A 109 7.96 -6.04 24.78
C HIS A 109 7.66 -7.54 24.80
N ILE A 110 6.39 -7.93 24.61
CA ILE A 110 5.99 -9.34 24.57
C ILE A 110 6.76 -10.08 23.45
N MET A 111 6.86 -9.50 22.25
CA MET A 111 7.54 -10.12 21.12
C MET A 111 9.06 -10.25 21.33
N LEU A 112 9.70 -9.28 22.01
CA LEU A 112 11.12 -9.35 22.35
C LEU A 112 11.41 -10.37 23.46
N GLN A 113 10.46 -10.60 24.38
CA GLN A 113 10.59 -11.56 25.49
C GLN A 113 10.28 -13.00 25.06
N GLN A 114 9.38 -13.20 24.10
CA GLN A 114 8.94 -14.53 23.69
C GLN A 114 10.01 -15.26 22.86
N ARG A 115 10.58 -16.32 23.45
CA ARG A 115 11.42 -17.32 22.74
C ARG A 115 10.61 -18.47 22.12
N GLN A 116 9.29 -18.52 22.34
CA GLN A 116 8.39 -19.59 21.89
C GLN A 116 7.05 -19.02 21.37
N GLY A 117 6.64 -19.47 20.19
CA GLY A 117 5.49 -18.99 19.41
C GLY A 117 5.64 -19.38 17.92
N ILE A 118 4.58 -19.25 17.12
CA ILE A 118 4.59 -19.57 15.68
C ILE A 118 5.50 -18.61 14.89
N VAL A 119 5.63 -17.36 15.34
CA VAL A 119 6.51 -16.35 14.73
C VAL A 119 7.53 -15.89 15.76
N ARG A 120 8.82 -16.09 15.46
CA ARG A 120 9.93 -15.63 16.29
C ARG A 120 10.44 -14.31 15.75
N ALA A 121 10.67 -13.33 16.62
CA ALA A 121 11.43 -12.14 16.25
C ALA A 121 12.83 -12.59 15.78
N THR A 122 13.23 -12.12 14.59
CA THR A 122 14.56 -12.43 14.02
C THR A 122 15.63 -11.42 14.42
N VAL A 123 15.28 -10.51 15.34
CA VAL A 123 16.12 -9.41 15.83
C VAL A 123 16.26 -9.53 17.34
N THR A 124 17.40 -9.08 17.87
CA THR A 124 17.64 -9.09 19.32
C THR A 124 17.19 -7.78 19.97
N PRO A 125 16.95 -7.74 21.29
CA PRO A 125 16.61 -6.49 21.99
C PRO A 125 17.63 -5.36 21.76
N GLU A 126 18.92 -5.70 21.60
CA GLU A 126 20.00 -4.75 21.33
C GLU A 126 19.97 -4.20 19.89
N GLN A 127 19.13 -4.76 19.01
CA GLN A 127 18.90 -4.22 17.67
C GLN A 127 17.65 -3.34 17.62
N VAL A 128 16.93 -3.17 18.73
CA VAL A 128 15.65 -2.45 18.78
C VAL A 128 15.73 -1.26 19.70
N ILE A 129 15.33 -0.10 19.19
CA ILE A 129 15.17 1.13 19.96
C ILE A 129 13.68 1.35 20.14
N LEU A 130 13.27 1.38 21.39
CA LEU A 130 11.90 1.69 21.77
C LEU A 130 11.70 3.20 21.74
N VAL A 131 10.76 3.63 20.91
CA VAL A 131 10.41 5.03 20.69
C VAL A 131 9.07 5.31 21.38
N PRO A 132 8.98 6.27 22.30
CA PRO A 132 7.70 6.68 22.88
C PRO A 132 6.71 7.05 21.78
N ALA A 133 5.55 6.40 21.77
CA ALA A 133 4.52 6.59 20.76
C ALA A 133 3.15 6.77 21.43
N PRO A 134 2.85 7.97 21.96
CA PRO A 134 1.54 8.26 22.52
C PRO A 134 0.45 8.03 21.47
N ALA A 135 -0.61 7.30 21.82
CA ALA A 135 -1.58 6.84 20.84
C ALA A 135 -2.30 7.99 20.11
N HIS A 136 -2.59 9.10 20.79
CA HIS A 136 -3.16 10.30 20.15
C HIS A 136 -2.25 10.83 19.03
N GLN A 137 -0.97 11.07 19.33
CA GLN A 137 -0.01 11.59 18.34
C GLN A 137 0.23 10.61 17.19
N PHE A 138 0.21 9.31 17.49
CA PHE A 138 0.46 8.28 16.50
C PHE A 138 -0.60 8.27 15.38
N PHE A 139 -1.86 8.59 15.70
CA PHE A 139 -2.99 8.54 14.75
C PHE A 139 -3.50 9.91 14.29
N ASP A 140 -3.00 11.03 14.82
CA ASP A 140 -3.54 12.38 14.59
C ASP A 140 -3.76 12.74 13.11
N SER A 141 -2.88 12.27 12.22
CA SER A 141 -2.92 12.57 10.78
C SER A 141 -3.40 11.41 9.90
N VAL A 142 -3.92 10.33 10.48
CA VAL A 142 -4.25 9.12 9.72
C VAL A 142 -5.74 9.07 9.37
N GLU A 143 -6.06 8.80 8.10
CA GLU A 143 -7.44 8.65 7.61
C GLU A 143 -8.19 7.57 8.42
N GLY A 144 -9.34 7.95 8.98
CA GLY A 144 -10.18 7.08 9.80
C GLY A 144 -9.90 7.11 11.31
N GLN A 145 -8.93 7.90 11.78
CA GLN A 145 -8.66 8.05 13.22
C GLN A 145 -9.89 8.53 14.01
N CYS A 146 -10.76 9.32 13.38
CA CYS A 146 -12.02 9.81 13.94
C CYS A 146 -13.02 8.69 14.33
N LEU A 147 -12.79 7.45 13.89
CA LEU A 147 -13.62 6.28 14.19
C LEU A 147 -13.20 5.55 15.47
N ILE A 148 -11.99 5.79 15.99
CA ILE A 148 -11.46 5.11 17.19
C ILE A 148 -12.38 5.34 18.39
N ALA A 149 -12.70 6.60 18.69
CA ALA A 149 -13.49 6.95 19.87
C ALA A 149 -14.97 6.50 19.79
N PRO A 150 -15.69 6.63 18.66
CA PRO A 150 -17.03 6.06 18.52
C PRO A 150 -17.07 4.54 18.72
N LEU A 151 -16.09 3.81 18.17
CA LEU A 151 -16.05 2.35 18.27
C LEU A 151 -15.72 1.90 19.69
N SER A 152 -14.74 2.54 20.36
CA SER A 152 -14.37 2.16 21.73
C SER A 152 -15.48 2.38 22.75
N LYS A 153 -16.38 3.33 22.51
CA LYS A 153 -17.54 3.56 23.36
C LYS A 153 -18.53 2.40 23.35
N VAL A 154 -18.57 1.61 22.27
CA VAL A 154 -19.46 0.44 22.17
C VAL A 154 -19.06 -0.64 23.17
N ASP A 155 -17.75 -0.83 23.37
CA ASP A 155 -17.21 -1.85 24.26
C ASP A 155 -17.12 -1.39 25.73
N ALA A 156 -17.49 -0.13 26.02
CA ALA A 156 -17.48 0.45 27.36
C ALA A 156 -16.16 0.25 28.13
N LEU A 157 -15.02 0.45 27.45
CA LEU A 157 -13.71 0.35 28.08
C LEU A 157 -13.55 1.31 29.26
N ALA A 158 -12.82 0.86 30.28
CA ALA A 158 -12.55 1.65 31.48
C ALA A 158 -11.54 2.80 31.27
N TRP A 159 -10.79 2.78 30.17
CA TRP A 159 -9.79 3.78 29.79
C TRP A 159 -10.01 4.28 28.37
N ALA A 160 -9.47 5.45 28.05
CA ALA A 160 -9.59 6.00 26.71
C ALA A 160 -8.56 5.33 25.78
N PRO A 161 -8.92 4.95 24.53
CA PRO A 161 -7.96 4.37 23.59
C PRO A 161 -6.75 5.27 23.31
N CYS A 162 -6.88 6.59 23.45
CA CYS A 162 -5.77 7.52 23.25
C CYS A 162 -4.66 7.42 24.31
N GLU A 163 -4.88 6.65 25.39
CA GLU A 163 -3.93 6.40 26.47
C GLU A 163 -3.14 5.10 26.26
N ASP A 164 -3.63 4.18 25.42
CA ASP A 164 -3.01 2.88 25.17
C ASP A 164 -2.93 2.61 23.66
N LEU A 165 -1.70 2.54 23.14
CA LEU A 165 -1.45 2.34 21.70
C LEU A 165 -2.02 1.02 21.18
N MET A 166 -2.02 -0.06 21.98
CA MET A 166 -2.56 -1.35 21.56
C MET A 166 -4.08 -1.28 21.41
N ALA A 167 -4.77 -0.62 22.35
CA ALA A 167 -6.21 -0.37 22.25
C ALA A 167 -6.53 0.53 21.05
N ALA A 168 -5.78 1.62 20.84
CA ALA A 168 -5.97 2.49 19.69
C ALA A 168 -5.79 1.74 18.35
N VAL A 169 -4.78 0.89 18.22
CA VAL A 169 -4.55 0.08 17.01
C VAL A 169 -5.71 -0.88 16.75
N TYR A 170 -6.24 -1.52 17.79
CA TYR A 170 -7.40 -2.39 17.68
C TYR A 170 -8.60 -1.63 17.09
N TYR A 171 -8.97 -0.49 17.66
CA TYR A 171 -10.10 0.31 17.17
C TYR A 171 -9.83 1.00 15.84
N PHE A 172 -8.58 1.36 15.56
CA PHE A 172 -8.20 1.89 14.27
C PHE A 172 -8.43 0.85 13.17
N ARG A 173 -8.05 -0.42 13.39
CA ARG A 173 -8.33 -1.52 12.46
C ARG A 173 -9.82 -1.74 12.25
N LEU A 174 -10.62 -1.67 13.31
CA LEU A 174 -12.09 -1.70 13.18
C LEU A 174 -12.62 -0.50 12.39
N GLY A 175 -12.04 0.69 12.58
CA GLY A 175 -12.31 1.89 11.80
C GLY A 175 -12.02 1.70 10.30
N ARG A 176 -10.86 1.13 9.96
CA ARG A 176 -10.53 0.78 8.56
C ARG A 176 -11.51 -0.24 7.98
N ALA A 177 -11.94 -1.22 8.77
CA ALA A 177 -12.96 -2.18 8.35
C ALA A 177 -14.34 -1.52 8.12
N ALA A 178 -14.71 -0.52 8.93
CA ALA A 178 -15.91 0.30 8.72
C ALA A 178 -15.82 1.13 7.44
N ILE A 179 -14.68 1.78 7.18
CA ILE A 179 -14.42 2.50 5.93
C ILE A 179 -14.57 1.54 4.74
N GLY A 180 -13.95 0.36 4.80
CA GLY A 180 -14.05 -0.65 3.74
C GLY A 180 -15.50 -1.09 3.48
N ALA A 181 -16.27 -1.38 4.54
CA ALA A 181 -17.68 -1.75 4.40
C ALA A 181 -18.52 -0.59 3.82
N TRP A 182 -18.27 0.64 4.27
CA TRP A 182 -18.93 1.82 3.71
C TRP A 182 -18.58 2.01 2.23
N MET A 183 -17.30 1.89 1.85
CA MET A 183 -16.86 1.97 0.46
C MET A 183 -17.50 0.89 -0.40
N ASP A 184 -17.61 -0.34 0.09
CA ASP A 184 -18.28 -1.42 -0.65
C ASP A 184 -19.73 -1.05 -0.96
N ALA A 185 -20.42 -0.46 0.02
CA ALA A 185 -21.82 -0.05 -0.08
C ALA A 185 -22.06 1.22 -0.91
N HIS A 186 -21.05 2.06 -1.18
CA HIS A 186 -21.24 3.37 -1.83
C HIS A 186 -20.40 3.59 -3.09
N LYS A 187 -19.23 2.96 -3.23
CA LYS A 187 -18.37 3.10 -4.43
C LYS A 187 -19.13 2.58 -5.65
N PRO A 188 -19.31 3.36 -6.73
CA PRO A 188 -19.95 2.86 -7.95
C PRO A 188 -19.23 1.60 -8.48
N MET A 189 -19.98 0.65 -9.03
CA MET A 189 -19.45 -0.59 -9.61
C MET A 189 -18.88 -0.38 -11.02
N LEU A 190 -19.27 0.72 -11.67
CA LEU A 190 -18.72 1.20 -12.92
C LEU A 190 -18.57 2.71 -12.83
N SER A 191 -17.33 3.22 -12.93
CA SER A 191 -17.01 4.65 -12.87
C SER A 191 -15.93 5.04 -13.88
N GLN A 192 -15.87 6.33 -14.23
CA GLN A 192 -14.91 6.87 -15.19
C GLN A 192 -13.57 7.22 -14.52
N GLY A 193 -12.94 6.24 -13.86
CA GLY A 193 -11.59 6.41 -13.28
C GLY A 193 -11.44 7.55 -12.26
N GLN A 194 -12.55 8.15 -11.81
CA GLN A 194 -12.54 9.12 -10.73
C GLN A 194 -12.23 8.38 -9.43
N ARG A 195 -11.24 8.89 -8.69
CA ARG A 195 -10.96 8.44 -7.34
C ARG A 195 -12.22 8.63 -6.50
N PHE A 196 -12.67 7.54 -5.88
CA PHE A 196 -13.78 7.58 -4.95
C PHE A 196 -13.21 7.93 -3.58
N ASN A 197 -13.37 9.20 -3.19
CA ASN A 197 -12.88 9.67 -1.90
C ASN A 197 -13.80 9.17 -0.78
N VAL A 198 -13.18 8.77 0.32
CA VAL A 198 -13.91 8.37 1.53
C VAL A 198 -14.51 9.63 2.17
N ASP A 199 -15.80 9.62 2.44
CA ASP A 199 -16.46 10.65 3.25
C ASP A 199 -16.38 10.22 4.72
N GLU A 200 -15.31 10.63 5.42
CA GLU A 200 -15.08 10.23 6.81
C GLU A 200 -16.23 10.63 7.75
N ASP A 201 -16.84 11.79 7.52
CA ASP A 201 -17.96 12.25 8.33
C ASP A 201 -19.19 11.34 8.13
N ALA A 202 -19.49 10.95 6.89
CA ALA A 202 -20.54 9.97 6.60
C ALA A 202 -20.25 8.60 7.21
N VAL A 203 -19.00 8.11 7.11
CA VAL A 203 -18.58 6.85 7.74
C VAL A 203 -18.73 6.92 9.26
N ARG A 204 -18.36 8.04 9.88
CA ARG A 204 -18.50 8.26 11.33
C ARG A 204 -19.97 8.27 11.74
N VAL A 205 -20.84 8.98 11.02
CA VAL A 205 -22.28 9.02 11.29
C VAL A 205 -22.89 7.62 11.18
N GLU A 206 -22.57 6.87 10.13
CA GLU A 206 -23.07 5.51 9.94
C GLU A 206 -22.55 4.56 11.01
N THR A 207 -21.27 4.68 11.39
CA THR A 207 -20.67 3.94 12.51
C THR A 207 -21.42 4.22 13.81
N MET A 208 -21.69 5.48 14.14
CA MET A 208 -22.45 5.86 15.34
C MET A 208 -23.89 5.33 15.32
N ARG A 209 -24.54 5.36 14.16
CA ARG A 209 -25.90 4.82 13.97
C ARG A 209 -25.94 3.31 14.21
N ARG A 210 -24.92 2.58 13.76
CA ARG A 210 -24.80 1.12 13.95
C ARG A 210 -24.39 0.77 15.39
N ALA A 211 -23.50 1.56 15.97
CA ALA A 211 -23.05 1.45 17.35
C ALA A 211 -24.20 1.46 18.36
N SER A 212 -25.28 2.19 18.10
CA SER A 212 -26.44 2.23 18.99
C SER A 212 -27.20 0.90 19.13
N ARG A 213 -26.88 -0.10 18.30
CA ARG A 213 -27.56 -1.42 18.27
C ARG A 213 -26.59 -2.58 18.49
N ALA A 214 -25.31 -2.34 18.29
CA ALA A 214 -24.28 -3.37 18.41
C ALA A 214 -23.97 -3.67 19.87
N ARG A 215 -23.61 -4.92 20.16
CA ARG A 215 -23.17 -5.35 21.50
C ARG A 215 -21.71 -5.03 21.75
N THR A 216 -20.89 -5.07 20.70
CA THR A 216 -19.45 -4.78 20.71
C THR A 216 -19.06 -4.12 19.39
N ALA A 217 -17.94 -3.40 19.38
CA ALA A 217 -17.38 -2.82 18.17
C ALA A 217 -17.02 -3.89 17.14
N PHE A 218 -16.54 -5.05 17.58
CA PHE A 218 -16.25 -6.18 16.70
C PHE A 218 -17.51 -6.72 16.01
N THR A 219 -18.58 -6.99 16.78
CA THR A 219 -19.84 -7.51 16.22
C THR A 219 -20.46 -6.52 15.23
N LEU A 220 -20.36 -5.21 15.51
CA LEU A 220 -20.78 -4.16 14.57
C LEU A 220 -20.12 -4.34 13.20
N ILE A 221 -18.80 -4.52 13.17
CA ILE A 221 -18.05 -4.69 11.92
C ILE A 221 -18.43 -5.99 11.24
N VAL A 222 -18.54 -7.11 11.96
CA VAL A 222 -18.94 -8.41 11.38
C VAL A 222 -20.32 -8.32 10.71
N GLU A 223 -21.30 -7.70 11.37
CA GLU A 223 -22.65 -7.52 10.82
C GLU A 223 -22.63 -6.62 9.58
N TRP A 224 -21.91 -5.49 9.64
CA TRP A 224 -21.78 -4.59 8.50
C TRP A 224 -21.09 -5.27 7.30
N GLN A 225 -20.05 -6.06 7.56
CA GLN A 225 -19.36 -6.86 6.54
C GLN A 225 -20.31 -7.86 5.89
N ALA A 226 -21.17 -8.53 6.67
CA ALA A 226 -22.16 -9.46 6.16
C ALA A 226 -23.19 -8.78 5.25
N GLU A 227 -23.67 -7.58 5.63
CA GLU A 227 -24.62 -6.79 4.83
C GLU A 227 -24.07 -6.43 3.45
N VAL A 228 -22.77 -6.15 3.34
CA VAL A 228 -22.14 -5.74 2.06
C VAL A 228 -21.65 -6.90 1.21
N GLN A 229 -21.77 -8.16 1.66
CA GLN A 229 -21.34 -9.33 0.87
C GLN A 229 -22.09 -9.44 -0.46
N LEU A 230 -23.40 -9.18 -0.47
CA LEU A 230 -24.18 -9.17 -1.71
C LEU A 230 -23.63 -8.12 -2.69
N VAL A 231 -23.25 -6.95 -2.18
CA VAL A 231 -22.69 -5.87 -2.99
C VAL A 231 -21.32 -6.26 -3.57
N ARG A 232 -20.47 -6.93 -2.80
CA ARG A 232 -19.19 -7.47 -3.30
C ARG A 232 -19.39 -8.49 -4.41
N TYR A 233 -20.33 -9.41 -4.24
CA TYR A 233 -20.68 -10.38 -5.27
C TYR A 233 -21.18 -9.70 -6.56
N GLN A 234 -22.08 -8.72 -6.43
CA GLN A 234 -22.56 -7.93 -7.57
C GLN A 234 -21.41 -7.19 -8.28
N ARG A 235 -20.50 -6.60 -7.51
CA ARG A 235 -19.33 -5.87 -8.02
C ARG A 235 -18.40 -6.79 -8.80
N ALA A 236 -18.05 -7.94 -8.25
CA ALA A 236 -17.19 -8.93 -8.93
C ALA A 236 -17.82 -9.41 -10.24
N THR A 237 -19.15 -9.65 -10.24
CA THR A 237 -19.89 -10.09 -11.42
C THR A 237 -19.93 -9.01 -12.51
N ILE A 238 -20.18 -7.75 -12.13
CA ILE A 238 -20.15 -6.59 -13.04
C ILE A 238 -18.73 -6.35 -13.57
N GLU A 239 -17.70 -6.46 -12.73
CA GLU A 239 -16.31 -6.28 -13.17
C GLU A 239 -15.90 -7.35 -14.19
N GLN A 240 -16.28 -8.61 -13.96
CA GLN A 240 -16.06 -9.68 -14.91
C GLN A 240 -16.78 -9.41 -16.24
N ALA A 241 -18.06 -8.98 -16.20
CA ALA A 241 -18.83 -8.66 -17.39
C ALA A 241 -18.32 -7.40 -18.13
N ALA A 242 -17.73 -6.44 -17.41
CA ALA A 242 -17.13 -5.22 -17.96
C ALA A 242 -15.64 -5.37 -18.32
N SER A 243 -15.08 -6.57 -18.21
CA SER A 243 -13.68 -6.83 -18.50
C SER A 243 -13.36 -6.67 -19.99
N LEU A 244 -12.14 -6.24 -20.30
CA LEU A 244 -11.67 -6.08 -21.67
C LEU A 244 -11.66 -7.45 -22.38
N PRO A 245 -12.38 -7.63 -23.51
CA PRO A 245 -12.50 -8.93 -24.20
C PRO A 245 -11.28 -9.25 -25.08
N TYR A 246 -10.08 -8.90 -24.62
CA TYR A 246 -8.80 -9.28 -25.24
C TYR A 246 -7.97 -10.11 -24.27
N MET A 247 -7.56 -11.28 -24.73
CA MET A 247 -6.56 -12.10 -24.05
C MET A 247 -5.16 -11.58 -24.34
N ALA A 248 -4.23 -11.80 -23.41
CA ALA A 248 -2.83 -11.40 -23.59
C ALA A 248 -2.18 -12.00 -24.85
N ARG A 249 -2.62 -13.17 -25.30
CA ARG A 249 -2.17 -13.79 -26.55
C ARG A 249 -2.62 -13.00 -27.79
N GLN A 250 -3.88 -12.57 -27.83
CA GLN A 250 -4.42 -11.82 -28.96
C GLN A 250 -3.75 -10.44 -29.10
N LEU A 251 -3.44 -9.77 -27.99
CA LEU A 251 -2.69 -8.53 -28.02
C LEU A 251 -1.25 -8.74 -28.55
N ARG A 252 -0.60 -9.84 -28.16
CA ARG A 252 0.72 -10.21 -28.72
C ARG A 252 0.65 -10.46 -30.22
N GLU A 253 -0.35 -11.19 -30.69
CA GLU A 253 -0.58 -11.43 -32.12
C GLU A 253 -0.78 -10.12 -32.88
N LEU A 254 -1.56 -9.17 -32.33
CA LEU A 254 -1.74 -7.84 -32.92
C LEU A 254 -0.42 -7.05 -33.00
N VAL A 255 0.42 -7.12 -31.96
CA VAL A 255 1.74 -6.48 -31.97
C VAL A 255 2.66 -7.13 -33.01
N SER A 256 2.75 -8.45 -33.03
CA SER A 256 3.59 -9.20 -33.98
C SER A 256 3.15 -8.99 -35.43
N ALA A 257 1.85 -8.88 -35.69
CA ALA A 257 1.31 -8.64 -37.03
C ALA A 257 1.73 -7.28 -37.63
N ARG A 258 2.19 -6.32 -36.82
CA ARG A 258 2.73 -5.04 -37.31
C ARG A 258 4.19 -5.10 -37.76
N GLY A 259 4.79 -6.29 -37.73
CA GLY A 259 6.07 -6.58 -38.35
C GLY A 259 7.25 -6.47 -37.40
N THR A 260 8.43 -6.51 -37.98
CA THR A 260 9.71 -6.35 -37.28
C THR A 260 9.89 -4.91 -36.83
N PHE A 261 10.41 -4.71 -35.62
CA PHE A 261 10.72 -3.42 -35.02
C PHE A 261 12.23 -3.19 -35.16
N PRO A 262 12.74 -2.61 -36.25
CA PRO A 262 14.18 -2.59 -36.52
C PRO A 262 14.87 -1.67 -35.50
N GLY A 263 15.76 -2.26 -34.69
CA GLY A 263 16.48 -1.53 -33.65
C GLY A 263 15.64 -1.11 -32.44
N LYS A 264 14.41 -1.61 -32.28
CA LYS A 264 13.53 -1.31 -31.13
C LYS A 264 12.93 -2.59 -30.54
N ASN A 265 12.71 -2.60 -29.23
CA ASN A 265 11.95 -3.66 -28.58
C ASN A 265 10.47 -3.55 -28.94
N PRO A 266 9.71 -4.64 -29.05
CA PRO A 266 8.25 -4.58 -29.26
C PRO A 266 7.56 -3.84 -28.10
N PRO A 267 6.41 -3.17 -28.34
CA PRO A 267 5.67 -2.47 -27.29
C PRO A 267 5.21 -3.43 -26.19
N SER A 268 5.23 -2.92 -24.96
CA SER A 268 4.78 -3.69 -23.80
C SER A 268 3.29 -3.98 -23.91
N VAL A 269 2.94 -5.28 -23.97
CA VAL A 269 1.55 -5.76 -23.97
C VAL A 269 0.79 -5.27 -22.73
N HIS A 270 1.48 -5.09 -21.60
CA HIS A 270 0.89 -4.53 -20.39
C HIS A 270 0.45 -3.07 -20.58
N SER A 271 1.30 -2.24 -21.18
CA SER A 271 0.98 -0.84 -21.47
C SER A 271 -0.21 -0.74 -22.44
N ILE A 272 -0.18 -1.51 -23.54
CA ILE A 272 -1.29 -1.59 -24.51
C ILE A 272 -2.59 -2.02 -23.81
N ARG A 273 -2.54 -3.08 -22.98
CA ARG A 273 -3.71 -3.57 -22.25
C ARG A 273 -4.26 -2.51 -21.29
N ARG A 274 -3.40 -1.77 -20.59
CA ARG A 274 -3.80 -0.70 -19.67
C ARG A 274 -4.52 0.42 -20.41
N GLN A 275 -3.93 0.94 -21.49
CA GLN A 275 -4.53 2.00 -22.30
C GLN A 275 -5.86 1.57 -22.92
N LEU A 276 -5.90 0.38 -23.53
CA LEU A 276 -7.10 -0.17 -24.16
C LEU A 276 -8.19 -0.46 -23.13
N GLY A 277 -7.83 -0.97 -21.95
CA GLY A 277 -8.74 -1.21 -20.84
C GLY A 277 -9.37 0.07 -20.30
N ALA A 278 -8.58 1.14 -20.15
CA ALA A 278 -9.08 2.45 -19.72
C ALA A 278 -10.03 3.07 -20.76
N TRP A 279 -9.69 2.98 -22.05
CA TRP A 279 -10.60 3.38 -23.14
C TRP A 279 -11.90 2.57 -23.10
N TYR A 280 -11.81 1.25 -22.99
CA TYR A 280 -12.97 0.35 -23.01
C TYR A 280 -13.92 0.62 -21.85
N ARG A 281 -13.39 0.73 -20.63
CA ARG A 281 -14.19 1.04 -19.43
C ARG A 281 -14.89 2.39 -19.55
N ARG A 282 -14.19 3.43 -20.04
CA ARG A 282 -14.81 4.75 -20.30
C ARG A 282 -15.94 4.64 -21.32
N LYS A 283 -15.74 3.90 -22.41
CA LYS A 283 -16.79 3.70 -23.42
C LYS A 283 -18.00 2.89 -22.94
N LEU A 284 -17.79 1.95 -22.03
CA LEU A 284 -18.88 1.27 -21.33
C LEU A 284 -19.63 2.22 -20.41
N PHE A 285 -18.90 3.04 -19.65
CA PHE A 285 -19.48 4.07 -18.80
C PHE A 285 -20.32 5.07 -19.61
N ASP A 286 -19.82 5.59 -20.73
CA ASP A 286 -20.54 6.52 -21.61
C ASP A 286 -21.91 5.95 -22.09
N ARG A 287 -22.00 4.62 -22.28
CA ARG A 287 -23.21 3.95 -22.78
C ARG A 287 -24.18 3.56 -21.66
N ILE A 288 -23.67 3.20 -20.50
CA ILE A 288 -24.47 2.58 -19.43
C ILE A 288 -24.76 3.56 -18.29
N GLY A 289 -23.86 4.53 -18.08
CA GLY A 289 -23.78 5.37 -16.91
C GLY A 289 -23.13 4.68 -15.72
N ALA A 290 -23.08 5.41 -14.60
CA ALA A 290 -22.66 4.83 -13.32
C ALA A 290 -23.63 3.74 -12.86
N ILE A 291 -23.09 2.67 -12.28
CA ILE A 291 -23.88 1.63 -11.63
C ILE A 291 -23.68 1.75 -10.13
N SER A 292 -24.70 2.24 -9.42
CA SER A 292 -24.65 2.42 -7.97
C SER A 292 -25.05 1.14 -7.24
N PRO A 293 -24.33 0.77 -6.17
CA PRO A 293 -24.76 -0.28 -5.24
C PRO A 293 -25.94 0.15 -4.35
N PRO A 294 -26.72 -0.81 -3.81
CA PRO A 294 -26.86 -2.18 -4.28
C PRO A 294 -27.67 -2.21 -5.59
N VAL A 295 -27.37 -3.16 -6.47
CA VAL A 295 -28.11 -3.33 -7.73
C VAL A 295 -29.39 -4.12 -7.48
N ARG A 296 -30.56 -3.53 -7.77
CA ARG A 296 -31.86 -4.17 -7.57
C ARG A 296 -32.13 -5.32 -8.54
N ASP A 297 -31.71 -5.18 -9.80
CA ASP A 297 -31.86 -6.19 -10.86
C ASP A 297 -30.51 -6.37 -11.56
N LEU A 298 -29.71 -7.30 -11.01
CA LEU A 298 -28.38 -7.59 -11.53
C LEU A 298 -28.45 -8.13 -12.97
N ASP A 299 -29.42 -8.98 -13.27
CA ASP A 299 -29.55 -9.60 -14.59
C ASP A 299 -29.86 -8.58 -15.69
N ALA A 300 -30.72 -7.58 -15.41
CA ALA A 300 -30.96 -6.49 -16.34
C ALA A 300 -29.69 -5.66 -16.61
N VAL A 301 -28.89 -5.39 -15.57
CA VAL A 301 -27.61 -4.71 -15.72
C VAL A 301 -26.63 -5.54 -16.56
N LEU A 302 -26.53 -6.85 -16.31
CA LEU A 302 -25.66 -7.75 -17.08
C LEU A 302 -26.10 -7.86 -18.55
N ARG A 303 -27.41 -7.91 -18.84
CA ARG A 303 -27.92 -7.87 -20.22
C ARG A 303 -27.57 -6.55 -20.92
N ARG A 304 -27.66 -5.41 -20.22
CA ARG A 304 -27.26 -4.10 -20.74
C ARG A 304 -25.75 -4.06 -21.02
N LEU A 305 -24.92 -4.57 -20.10
CA LEU A 305 -23.47 -4.70 -20.29
C LEU A 305 -23.13 -5.59 -21.48
N ALA A 306 -23.76 -6.76 -21.61
CA ALA A 306 -23.55 -7.67 -22.73
C ALA A 306 -23.89 -7.02 -24.08
N ARG A 307 -25.01 -6.27 -24.15
CA ARG A 307 -25.38 -5.51 -25.35
C ARG A 307 -24.34 -4.43 -25.68
N ALA A 308 -23.94 -3.63 -24.70
CA ALA A 308 -22.93 -2.58 -24.89
C ALA A 308 -21.56 -3.16 -25.31
N ASN A 309 -21.16 -4.30 -24.74
CA ASN A 309 -19.96 -5.03 -25.13
C ASN A 309 -20.03 -5.49 -26.59
N ALA A 310 -21.17 -6.05 -27.02
CA ALA A 310 -21.37 -6.50 -28.40
C ALA A 310 -21.26 -5.35 -29.40
N GLU A 311 -21.85 -4.20 -29.10
CA GLU A 311 -21.72 -2.98 -29.90
C GLU A 311 -20.27 -2.48 -29.94
N LEU A 312 -19.58 -2.51 -28.80
CA LEU A 312 -18.21 -2.02 -28.67
C LEU A 312 -17.16 -2.89 -29.38
N ASN A 313 -17.41 -4.17 -29.58
CA ASN A 313 -16.45 -5.09 -30.19
C ASN A 313 -15.97 -4.63 -31.58
N ALA A 314 -16.83 -3.97 -32.35
CA ALA A 314 -16.46 -3.44 -33.67
C ALA A 314 -15.53 -2.22 -33.56
N GLU A 315 -15.75 -1.34 -32.59
CA GLU A 315 -14.89 -0.19 -32.29
C GLU A 315 -13.56 -0.63 -31.66
N LEU A 316 -13.61 -1.62 -30.79
CA LEU A 316 -12.46 -2.08 -30.01
C LEU A 316 -11.33 -2.61 -30.88
N ARG A 317 -11.62 -3.32 -31.98
CA ARG A 317 -10.58 -3.78 -32.92
C ARG A 317 -9.82 -2.62 -33.56
N ARG A 318 -10.54 -1.55 -33.93
CA ARG A 318 -9.96 -0.34 -34.51
C ARG A 318 -9.11 0.39 -33.48
N GLU A 319 -9.61 0.50 -32.25
CA GLU A 319 -8.87 1.13 -31.16
C GLU A 319 -7.63 0.34 -30.75
N ALA A 320 -7.71 -0.99 -30.66
CA ALA A 320 -6.56 -1.85 -30.36
C ALA A 320 -5.45 -1.65 -31.41
N SER A 321 -5.81 -1.55 -32.68
CA SER A 321 -4.88 -1.21 -33.77
C SER A 321 -4.25 0.17 -33.58
N ARG A 322 -5.07 1.19 -33.26
CA ARG A 322 -4.61 2.56 -33.02
C ARG A 322 -3.62 2.65 -31.86
N VAL A 323 -3.93 2.01 -30.73
CA VAL A 323 -3.10 1.98 -29.51
C VAL A 323 -1.76 1.28 -29.76
N VAL A 324 -1.77 0.16 -30.50
CA VAL A 324 -0.52 -0.51 -30.90
C VAL A 324 0.31 0.41 -31.78
N ASP A 325 -0.28 1.03 -32.80
CA ASP A 325 0.42 1.94 -33.72
C ASP A 325 1.00 3.15 -33.00
N GLU A 326 0.25 3.73 -32.07
CA GLU A 326 0.70 4.83 -31.21
C GLU A 326 1.87 4.40 -30.31
N SER A 327 1.78 3.22 -29.69
CA SER A 327 2.84 2.68 -28.85
C SER A 327 4.14 2.46 -29.63
N VAL A 328 4.05 1.94 -30.85
CA VAL A 328 5.22 1.72 -31.73
C VAL A 328 5.88 3.05 -32.14
N ARG A 329 5.08 4.08 -32.40
CA ARG A 329 5.60 5.42 -32.73
C ARG A 329 6.34 6.07 -31.55
N HIS A 330 5.80 5.95 -30.33
CA HIS A 330 6.35 6.61 -29.14
C HIS A 330 7.57 5.92 -28.53
N GLN A 331 7.94 4.71 -28.97
CA GLN A 331 9.19 4.04 -28.59
C GLN A 331 10.49 4.73 -29.07
N GLY A 332 10.42 5.99 -29.52
CA GLY A 332 11.58 6.84 -29.81
C GLY A 332 11.92 7.85 -28.71
N PHE A 333 11.07 7.99 -27.70
CA PHE A 333 11.33 8.87 -26.56
C PHE A 333 11.50 8.02 -25.30
N PRO A 334 12.50 8.28 -24.44
CA PRO A 334 12.52 7.69 -23.12
C PRO A 334 11.20 8.06 -22.44
N SER A 335 10.38 7.05 -22.12
CA SER A 335 9.11 7.28 -21.43
C SER A 335 9.36 8.12 -20.17
N PRO A 336 8.68 9.26 -19.98
CA PRO A 336 8.71 9.98 -18.71
C PRO A 336 8.00 9.21 -17.57
N GLU A 337 7.38 8.09 -17.88
CA GLU A 337 6.46 7.37 -17.01
C GLU A 337 7.14 6.21 -16.28
N ASN A 338 7.92 6.55 -15.25
CA ASN A 338 7.83 5.87 -13.96
C ASN A 338 7.03 6.77 -13.00
N GLU A 339 5.94 7.40 -13.48
CA GLU A 339 4.96 7.95 -12.56
C GLU A 339 4.37 6.80 -11.75
N PRO A 340 4.34 6.91 -10.40
CA PRO A 340 3.77 5.87 -9.57
C PRO A 340 2.34 5.63 -10.04
N ASP A 341 2.08 4.38 -10.39
CA ASP A 341 0.83 3.97 -10.96
C ASP A 341 -0.28 4.34 -9.97
N SER A 342 -1.24 5.17 -10.37
CA SER A 342 -2.37 5.54 -9.52
C SER A 342 -3.27 4.33 -9.22
N ASN A 343 -3.13 3.24 -10.00
CA ASN A 343 -3.63 1.91 -9.64
C ASN A 343 -2.63 1.09 -8.83
N SER A 344 -1.34 1.45 -8.74
CA SER A 344 -0.41 0.89 -7.76
C SER A 344 -0.59 1.51 -6.38
N ASP A 345 -1.20 2.70 -6.26
CA ASP A 345 -1.73 3.18 -4.98
C ASP A 345 -3.03 2.45 -4.62
N GLU A 346 -3.96 2.22 -5.56
CA GLU A 346 -5.14 1.37 -5.27
C GLU A 346 -4.77 -0.12 -5.11
N GLN A 347 -3.71 -0.63 -5.76
CA GLN A 347 -3.20 -2.00 -5.59
C GLN A 347 -2.20 -2.12 -4.45
N SER A 348 -1.50 -1.06 -4.03
CA SER A 348 -0.71 -1.05 -2.80
C SER A 348 -1.60 -0.74 -1.61
N GLN A 349 -2.68 0.01 -1.74
CA GLN A 349 -3.75 0.10 -0.75
C GLN A 349 -4.58 -1.19 -0.77
N ALA A 350 -4.87 -1.82 -1.91
CA ALA A 350 -5.53 -3.13 -1.92
C ALA A 350 -4.60 -4.25 -1.46
N ARG A 351 -3.28 -4.19 -1.70
CA ARG A 351 -2.29 -5.14 -1.15
C ARG A 351 -1.91 -4.82 0.29
N SER A 352 -1.99 -3.57 0.74
CA SER A 352 -1.86 -3.20 2.16
C SER A 352 -3.14 -3.55 2.90
N ASN A 353 -4.32 -3.32 2.32
CA ASN A 353 -5.60 -3.78 2.84
C ASN A 353 -5.74 -5.30 2.77
N GLU A 354 -5.24 -6.00 1.74
CA GLU A 354 -5.17 -7.48 1.68
C GLU A 354 -4.07 -8.01 2.59
N ARG A 355 -2.94 -7.31 2.81
CA ARG A 355 -1.94 -7.71 3.81
C ARG A 355 -2.43 -7.46 5.23
N GLU A 356 -3.18 -6.40 5.48
CA GLU A 356 -3.82 -6.07 6.76
C GLU A 356 -5.04 -6.95 7.02
N GLN A 357 -5.82 -7.31 5.98
CA GLN A 357 -6.90 -8.30 6.05
C GLN A 357 -6.34 -9.72 6.23
N ASN A 358 -5.30 -10.12 5.50
CA ASN A 358 -4.64 -11.41 5.75
C ASN A 358 -3.94 -11.44 7.11
N PHE A 359 -3.40 -10.31 7.62
CA PHE A 359 -2.94 -10.22 9.01
C PHE A 359 -4.10 -10.37 10.01
N GLY A 360 -5.29 -9.85 9.68
CA GLY A 360 -6.52 -10.06 10.43
C GLY A 360 -6.92 -11.55 10.45
N ASP A 361 -6.97 -12.20 9.29
CA ASP A 361 -7.39 -13.60 9.16
C ASP A 361 -6.38 -14.60 9.77
N THR A 362 -5.10 -14.22 9.89
CA THR A 362 -4.06 -15.04 10.52
C THR A 362 -4.04 -14.89 12.06
N LEU A 363 -4.68 -13.86 12.62
CA LEU A 363 -4.83 -13.66 14.07
C LEU A 363 -6.24 -13.94 14.59
N ILE A 364 -7.22 -14.14 13.69
CA ILE A 364 -8.61 -14.51 14.00
C ILE A 364 -8.84 -16.03 14.02
N ASN A 365 -7.85 -16.84 13.62
CA ASN A 365 -7.88 -18.31 13.75
C ASN A 365 -6.94 -18.83 14.84
#